data_AF-A0A8K0V586-F1
#
_entry.id   AF-A0A8K0V586-F1
#
_cell.length_a   1.000
_cell.length_b   1.000
_cell.length_c   1.000
_cell.angle_alpha   90.00
_cell.angle_beta   90.00
_cell.angle_gamma   90.00
#
_symmetry.space_group_name_H-M   'P 1'
#
loop_
_entity.id
_entity.type
_entity.pdbx_description
1 polymer ?
#
loop_
_entity_poly.entity_id
_entity_poly.type
_entity_poly.pdbx_seq_one_letter_code
_entity_poly.pdbx_strand_id
1 'polypeptide(L)' 'MAKQNKWKEVLARIGSVDLLEKIIDRKSRELEGDELNEFLKAAEQRQSEMIE' A
#
# COMPACT_ATOMS: atom_id res chain seq x y z
N MET A 1 13.72 11.00 -13.20
CA MET A 1 14.02 10.20 -12.00
C MET A 1 12.71 9.59 -11.53
N ALA A 2 12.55 8.27 -11.59
CA ALA A 2 11.36 7.62 -11.03
C ALA A 2 11.40 7.85 -9.52
N LYS A 3 10.45 8.63 -8.98
CA LYS A 3 10.24 8.73 -7.54
C LYS A 3 9.96 7.30 -7.06
N GLN A 4 10.88 6.72 -6.29
CA GLN A 4 10.63 5.42 -5.65
C GLN A 4 9.37 5.59 -4.80
N ASN A 5 8.34 4.80 -5.08
CA ASN A 5 7.09 4.88 -4.34
C ASN A 5 7.33 4.29 -2.95
N LYS A 6 7.56 5.18 -1.96
CA LYS A 6 7.90 4.85 -0.56
C LYS A 6 6.98 3.78 0.06
N TRP A 7 5.73 3.72 -0.41
CA TRP A 7 4.74 2.77 0.08
C TRP A 7 5.02 1.33 -0.36
N LYS A 8 5.66 1.11 -1.53
CA LYS A 8 5.97 -0.25 -1.99
C LYS A 8 6.92 -0.97 -1.06
N GLU A 9 8.00 -0.31 -0.62
CA GLU A 9 8.96 -0.92 0.31
C GLU A 9 8.36 -1.20 1.69
N VAL A 10 7.46 -0.33 2.15
CA VAL A 10 6.75 -0.50 3.43
C VAL A 10 5.78 -1.68 3.34
N LEU A 11 4.97 -1.74 2.28
CA LEU A 11 3.93 -2.75 2.10
C LEU A 11 4.51 -4.13 1.72
N ALA A 12 5.66 -4.16 1.03
CA ALA A 12 6.36 -5.42 0.70
C ALA A 12 6.76 -6.23 1.94
N ARG A 13 6.97 -5.58 3.09
CA ARG A 13 7.29 -6.24 4.36
C ARG A 13 6.08 -6.89 5.04
N ILE A 14 4.86 -6.61 4.56
CA ILE A 14 3.64 -7.17 5.12
C ILE A 14 3.44 -8.57 4.53
N GLY A 15 3.50 -9.58 5.38
CA GLY A 15 3.31 -10.99 5.01
C GLY A 15 1.89 -11.53 5.22
N SER A 16 0.95 -10.71 5.72
CA SER A 16 -0.43 -11.14 6.00
C SER A 16 -1.43 -10.22 5.30
N VAL A 17 -2.37 -10.83 4.57
CA VAL A 17 -3.44 -10.10 3.86
C VAL A 17 -4.30 -9.31 4.86
N ASP A 18 -4.65 -9.90 6.00
CA ASP A 18 -5.41 -9.23 7.07
C ASP A 18 -4.70 -7.99 7.62
N LEU A 19 -3.37 -8.08 7.79
CA LEU A 19 -2.56 -6.93 8.23
C LEU A 19 -2.50 -5.84 7.16
N LEU A 20 -2.43 -6.23 5.88
CA LEU A 20 -2.46 -5.31 4.75
C LEU A 20 -3.79 -4.55 4.69
N GLU A 21 -4.92 -5.23 4.82
CA GLU A 21 -6.25 -4.63 4.83
C GLU A 21 -6.44 -3.63 5.99
N LYS A 22 -5.98 -3.97 7.20
CA LYS A 22 -6.01 -3.06 8.35
C LYS A 22 -5.18 -1.79 8.13
N ILE A 23 -4.03 -1.94 7.48
CA ILE A 23 -3.16 -0.80 7.16
C ILE A 23 -3.80 0.06 6.07
N ILE A 24 -4.45 -0.54 5.08
CA ILE A 24 -5.19 0.18 4.05
C ILE A 24 -6.33 0.99 4.66
N ASP A 25 -7.17 0.40 5.50
CA ASP A 25 -8.29 1.12 6.15
C ASP A 25 -7.79 2.29 6.99
N ARG A 26 -6.75 2.07 7.79
CA ARG A 26 -6.14 3.13 8.60
C ARG A 26 -5.57 4.25 7.74
N LYS A 27 -4.73 3.92 6.75
CA LYS A 27 -4.04 4.91 5.91
C LYS A 27 -4.99 5.66 4.99
N SER A 28 -6.08 5.03 4.56
CA SER A 28 -7.12 5.69 3.76
C SER A 28 -7.86 6.80 4.52
N ARG A 29 -7.82 6.78 5.86
CA ARG A 29 -8.36 7.86 6.71
C ARG A 29 -7.32 8.91 7.10
N GLU A 30 -6.04 8.57 7.00
CA GLU A 30 -4.91 9.45 7.37
C GLU A 30 -4.33 10.21 6.17
N LEU A 31 -4.48 9.68 4.95
CA LEU A 31 -3.93 10.22 3.71
C LEU A 31 -5.02 10.83 2.83
N GLU A 32 -4.65 11.85 2.05
CA GLU A 32 -5.56 12.51 1.11
C GLU A 32 -4.85 12.84 -0.21
N GLY A 33 -5.62 13.11 -1.27
CA GLY A 33 -5.11 13.57 -2.56
C GLY A 33 -4.15 12.59 -3.24
N ASP A 34 -3.07 13.12 -3.81
CA ASP A 34 -2.08 12.33 -4.55
C ASP A 34 -1.37 11.30 -3.68
N GLU A 35 -1.13 11.60 -2.39
CA GLU A 35 -0.44 10.69 -1.49
C GLU A 35 -1.28 9.45 -1.17
N LEU A 36 -2.61 9.63 -1.03
CA LEU A 36 -3.56 8.52 -0.91
C LEU A 36 -3.56 7.66 -2.18
N ASN A 37 -3.60 8.29 -3.35
CA ASN A 37 -3.59 7.57 -4.62
C ASN A 37 -2.29 6.76 -4.82
N GLU A 38 -1.13 7.32 -4.45
CA GLU A 38 0.15 6.61 -4.51
C GLU A 38 0.21 5.43 -3.53
N PHE A 39 -0.39 5.58 -2.34
CA PHE A 39 -0.51 4.51 -1.35
C PHE A 39 -1.43 3.38 -1.82
N LEU A 40 -2.64 3.71 -2.30
CA LEU A 40 -3.62 2.72 -2.77
C LEU A 40 -3.08 1.91 -3.95
N LYS A 41 -2.37 2.53 -4.90
CA LYS A 41 -1.70 1.81 -5.99
C LYS A 41 -0.63 0.84 -5.51
N ALA A 42 0.14 1.21 -4.48
CA ALA A 42 1.13 0.32 -3.90
C ALA A 42 0.47 -0.83 -3.12
N ALA A 43 -0.66 -0.58 -2.47
CA ALA A 43 -1.43 -1.57 -1.73
C ALA A 43 -2.11 -2.59 -2.65
N GLU A 44 -2.72 -2.14 -3.75
CA GLU A 44 -3.27 -3.00 -4.79
C GLU A 44 -2.20 -3.93 -5.36
N GLN A 45 -1.04 -3.38 -5.73
CA GLN A 45 0.08 -4.19 -6.21
C GLN A 45 0.50 -5.25 -5.19
N ARG A 46 0.61 -4.88 -3.91
CA ARG A 46 0.98 -5.85 -2.86
C ARG A 46 -0.08 -6.93 -2.67
N GLN A 47 -1.37 -6.59 -2.76
CA GLN A 47 -2.44 -7.57 -2.68
C GLN A 47 -2.35 -8.59 -3.82
N SER A 48 -2.13 -8.14 -5.06
CA SER A 48 -1.92 -9.04 -6.21
C SER A 48 -0.74 -9.98 -5.99
N GLU A 49 0.40 -9.45 -5.52
CA GLU A 49 1.60 -10.25 -5.21
C GLU A 49 1.41 -11.29 -4.09
N MET A 50 0.32 -11.20 -3.30
CA MET A 50 0.02 -12.14 -2.22
C MET A 50 -1.03 -13.19 -2.60
N ILE A 51 -1.77 -12.96 -3.69
CA ILE A 51 -2.81 -13.86 -4.20
C ILE A 51 -2.22 -14.85 -5.21
N GLU A 52 -1.21 -14.43 -5.98
CA GLU A 52 -0.39 -15.30 -6.85
C GLU A 52 0.63 -16.15 -6.06
#